data_AF-A0A936KV73-F1
#
_entry.id   AF-A0A936KV73-F1
#
_cell.length_a   1.000
_cell.length_b   1.000
_cell.length_c   1.000
_cell.angle_alpha   90.00
_cell.angle_beta   90.00
_cell.angle_gamma   90.00
#
_symmetry.space_group_name_H-M   'P 1'
#
loop_
_entity.id
_entity.type
_entity.pdbx_description
1 polymer ?
#
loop_
_entity_poly.entity_id
_entity_poly.type
_entity_poly.pdbx_seq_one_letter_code
_entity_poly.pdbx_strand_id
1 'polypeptide(L)'
;MTKDLTNSDLDRKNILNNNIAIQEVYQQIGFFGFKHDGKFRFTKQQLAEYFEVDIRTIERIVENNRDEVVESGYEIYTGIKLKDFKDKIAEFVNRINEGIYVPDTNVGNMVQSFENELDSLSKTPQLAVFTYKSFLNVGMLLTGSEKAQILRSAILDIVIDVLNQKIGGKTKYINQREEEFLPSAIREYNYRQEFTNALDYYITENKFKYAQLTDKIYKSIFKENAKEYRQILKLSTKESVRSTMYSEILDLIAGYENGFSKYLKTEFERLGRKLGLSEAILLFTNYEQITEATLIPLREKARSLMASRDLAFRDALHEKLKEYVNEVSSDDYDKFLGDRSMDLEKRLEENKEVFKRLKDR
;
A
#
# COMPACT_ATOMS: atom_id res chain seq x y z
N MET A 1 -5.37 -1.76 -15.24
CA MET A 1 -4.65 -2.74 -16.10
C MET A 1 -5.03 -4.18 -15.72
N THR A 2 -5.08 -5.13 -16.66
CA THR A 2 -5.23 -6.56 -16.33
C THR A 2 -3.98 -7.00 -15.57
N LYS A 3 -4.11 -7.24 -14.25
CA LYS A 3 -2.98 -7.68 -13.42
C LYS A 3 -2.67 -9.13 -13.73
N ASP A 4 -1.51 -9.39 -14.34
CA ASP A 4 -1.04 -10.75 -14.59
C ASP A 4 -0.30 -11.27 -13.35
N LEU A 5 -1.05 -11.93 -12.47
CA LEU A 5 -0.54 -12.51 -11.23
C LEU A 5 0.45 -13.65 -11.45
N THR A 6 0.57 -14.18 -12.66
CA THR A 6 1.52 -15.28 -12.94
C THR A 6 2.94 -14.78 -13.13
N ASN A 7 3.12 -13.53 -13.58
CA ASN A 7 4.41 -12.98 -13.98
C ASN A 7 4.87 -11.77 -13.15
N SER A 8 4.01 -11.24 -12.26
CA SER A 8 4.28 -10.02 -11.50
C SER A 8 4.35 -10.27 -9.99
N ASP A 9 5.57 -10.36 -9.44
CA ASP A 9 5.81 -10.44 -7.98
C ASP A 9 5.18 -9.23 -7.27
N LEU A 10 5.37 -8.03 -7.83
CA LEU A 10 4.80 -6.79 -7.30
C LEU A 10 3.26 -6.84 -7.17
N ASP A 11 2.55 -7.34 -8.18
CA ASP A 11 1.09 -7.45 -8.11
C ASP A 11 0.65 -8.46 -7.05
N ARG A 12 1.36 -9.59 -6.93
CA ARG A 12 1.12 -10.58 -5.88
C ARG A 12 1.37 -9.99 -4.49
N LYS A 13 2.49 -9.30 -4.27
CA LYS A 13 2.81 -8.59 -3.02
C LYS A 13 1.73 -7.57 -2.67
N ASN A 14 1.29 -6.76 -3.63
CA ASN A 14 0.22 -5.79 -3.42
C ASN A 14 -1.09 -6.46 -2.96
N ILE A 15 -1.45 -7.61 -3.52
CA ILE A 15 -2.63 -8.38 -3.09
C ILE A 15 -2.41 -8.95 -1.69
N LEU A 16 -1.28 -9.61 -1.46
CA LEU A 16 -0.96 -10.28 -0.19
C LEU A 16 -0.81 -9.28 0.97
N ASN A 17 -0.41 -8.04 0.69
CA ASN A 17 -0.31 -6.97 1.69
C ASN A 17 -1.68 -6.39 2.06
N ASN A 18 -2.70 -6.53 1.21
CA ASN A 18 -4.06 -6.08 1.52
C ASN A 18 -4.77 -7.07 2.46
N ASN A 19 -4.47 -7.00 3.75
CA ASN A 19 -5.02 -7.92 4.75
C ASN A 19 -6.56 -7.95 4.79
N ILE A 20 -7.21 -6.84 4.46
CA ILE A 20 -8.67 -6.72 4.41
C ILE A 20 -9.22 -7.60 3.28
N ALA A 21 -8.63 -7.50 2.08
CA ALA A 21 -9.02 -8.36 0.97
C ALA A 21 -8.67 -9.83 1.24
N ILE A 22 -7.51 -10.12 1.85
CA ILE A 22 -7.12 -11.49 2.19
C ILE A 22 -8.09 -12.15 3.18
N GLN A 23 -8.66 -11.39 4.11
CA GLN A 23 -9.71 -11.89 5.01
C GLN A 23 -10.97 -12.28 4.25
N GLU A 24 -11.43 -11.46 3.31
CA GLU A 24 -12.59 -11.77 2.46
C GLU A 24 -12.32 -12.97 1.55
N VAL A 25 -11.13 -13.04 0.96
CA VAL A 25 -10.65 -14.18 0.16
C VAL A 25 -10.68 -15.47 1.00
N TYR A 26 -10.26 -15.43 2.27
CA TYR A 26 -10.33 -16.58 3.17
C TYR A 26 -11.76 -17.05 3.42
N GLN A 27 -12.69 -16.12 3.65
CA GLN A 27 -14.09 -16.45 3.93
C GLN A 27 -14.80 -17.04 2.71
N GLN A 28 -14.53 -16.53 1.51
CA GLN A 28 -15.24 -16.96 0.29
C GLN A 28 -14.70 -18.25 -0.31
N ILE A 29 -13.39 -18.48 -0.29
CA ILE A 29 -12.79 -19.71 -0.84
C ILE A 29 -13.11 -20.92 0.04
N GLY A 30 -13.25 -20.72 1.34
CA GLY A 30 -13.62 -21.78 2.28
C GLY A 30 -12.58 -22.90 2.43
N PHE A 31 -11.32 -22.65 2.01
CA PHE A 31 -10.21 -23.57 2.23
C PHE A 31 -9.49 -23.22 3.54
N PHE A 32 -9.97 -23.84 4.62
CA PHE A 32 -9.51 -23.56 5.97
C PHE A 32 -8.23 -24.33 6.30
N GLY A 33 -7.28 -23.69 6.98
CA GLY A 33 -6.05 -24.32 7.46
C GLY A 33 -6.11 -24.70 8.93
N PHE A 34 -5.10 -25.44 9.40
CA PHE A 34 -4.98 -25.76 10.83
C PHE A 34 -4.38 -24.57 11.60
N LYS A 35 -5.01 -24.15 12.70
CA LYS A 35 -4.52 -23.00 13.48
C LYS A 35 -3.36 -23.41 14.41
N HIS A 36 -2.16 -22.92 14.12
CA HIS A 36 -0.96 -23.12 14.93
C HIS A 36 -0.21 -21.81 15.13
N ASP A 37 0.17 -21.51 16.38
CA ASP A 37 0.80 -20.24 16.79
C ASP A 37 0.02 -19.00 16.32
N GLY A 38 -1.31 -19.06 16.42
CA GLY A 38 -2.19 -17.97 16.03
C GLY A 38 -2.39 -17.79 14.52
N LYS A 39 -1.72 -18.58 13.67
CA LYS A 39 -1.84 -18.52 12.20
C LYS A 39 -2.43 -19.81 11.64
N PHE A 40 -3.19 -19.69 10.55
CA PHE A 40 -3.62 -20.86 9.77
C PHE A 40 -2.45 -21.40 8.95
N ARG A 41 -2.25 -22.72 9.04
CA ARG A 41 -1.13 -23.45 8.46
C ARG A 41 -1.62 -24.55 7.52
N PHE A 42 -0.90 -24.73 6.44
CA PHE A 42 -1.18 -25.72 5.39
C PHE A 42 0.07 -26.55 5.09
N THR A 43 -0.09 -27.82 4.76
CA THR A 43 1.01 -28.70 4.32
C THR A 43 1.16 -28.67 2.80
N LYS A 44 2.32 -29.10 2.30
CA LYS A 44 2.53 -29.23 0.84
C LYS A 44 1.53 -30.19 0.17
N GLN A 45 1.08 -31.20 0.90
CA GLN A 45 0.14 -32.21 0.42
C GLN A 45 -1.26 -31.59 0.28
N GLN A 46 -1.71 -30.83 1.28
CA GLN A 46 -2.94 -30.03 1.19
C GLN A 46 -2.93 -29.04 0.01
N LEU A 47 -1.80 -28.40 -0.27
CA LEU A 47 -1.66 -27.54 -1.45
C LEU A 47 -1.80 -28.35 -2.75
N ALA A 48 -1.11 -29.48 -2.84
CA ALA A 48 -1.14 -30.37 -4.00
C ALA A 48 -2.57 -30.89 -4.28
N GLU A 49 -3.29 -31.28 -3.23
CA GLU A 49 -4.68 -31.73 -3.30
C GLU A 49 -5.62 -30.59 -3.74
N TYR A 50 -5.52 -29.40 -3.13
CA TYR A 50 -6.37 -28.26 -3.49
C TYR A 50 -6.17 -27.83 -4.94
N PHE A 51 -4.92 -27.78 -5.41
CA PHE A 51 -4.59 -27.34 -6.76
C PHE A 51 -4.66 -28.45 -7.81
N GLU A 52 -4.95 -29.69 -7.41
CA GLU A 52 -4.99 -30.86 -8.29
C GLU A 52 -3.67 -31.02 -9.08
N VAL A 53 -2.54 -30.92 -8.38
CA VAL A 53 -1.18 -31.06 -8.95
C VAL A 53 -0.33 -32.01 -8.13
N ASP A 54 0.73 -32.55 -8.73
CA ASP A 54 1.72 -33.34 -8.00
C ASP A 54 2.45 -32.50 -6.94
N ILE A 55 2.80 -33.13 -5.81
CA ILE A 55 3.65 -32.53 -4.75
C ILE A 55 4.96 -31.97 -5.34
N ARG A 56 5.55 -32.66 -6.32
CA ARG A 56 6.77 -32.22 -7.03
C ARG A 56 6.58 -30.87 -7.72
N THR A 57 5.37 -30.58 -8.19
CA THR A 57 5.04 -29.29 -8.80
C THR A 57 5.08 -28.19 -7.74
N ILE A 58 4.52 -28.43 -6.56
CA ILE A 58 4.59 -27.48 -5.43
C ILE A 58 6.05 -27.26 -5.01
N GLU A 59 6.84 -28.33 -4.86
CA GLU A 59 8.26 -28.24 -4.50
C GLU A 59 9.05 -27.41 -5.51
N ARG A 60 8.83 -27.63 -6.81
CA ARG A 60 9.46 -26.84 -7.89
C ARG A 60 9.07 -25.37 -7.85
N ILE A 61 7.80 -25.04 -7.59
CA ILE A 61 7.35 -23.64 -7.47
C ILE A 61 8.03 -22.95 -6.29
N VAL A 62 8.11 -23.63 -5.14
CA VAL A 62 8.78 -23.10 -3.94
C VAL A 62 10.28 -22.93 -4.18
N GLU A 63 10.94 -23.88 -4.85
CA GLU A 63 12.37 -23.79 -5.16
C GLU A 63 12.67 -22.62 -6.11
N ASN A 64 11.88 -22.46 -7.17
CA ASN A 64 12.08 -21.40 -8.16
C ASN A 64 11.73 -19.99 -7.65
N ASN A 65 10.93 -19.87 -6.59
CA ASN A 65 10.44 -18.59 -6.06
C ASN A 65 10.65 -18.49 -4.54
N ARG A 66 11.77 -19.03 -4.04
CA ARG A 66 11.99 -19.25 -2.61
C ARG A 66 11.86 -17.99 -1.77
N ASP A 67 12.50 -16.90 -2.18
CA ASP A 67 12.52 -15.66 -1.40
C ASP A 67 11.09 -15.09 -1.26
N GLU A 68 10.34 -15.04 -2.36
CA GLU A 68 8.96 -14.56 -2.39
C GLU A 68 8.01 -15.42 -1.55
N VAL A 69 8.15 -16.75 -1.65
CA VAL A 69 7.29 -17.68 -0.93
C VAL A 69 7.61 -17.69 0.58
N VAL A 70 8.88 -17.49 0.97
CA VAL A 70 9.28 -17.27 2.37
C VAL A 70 8.72 -15.95 2.91
N GLU A 71 8.81 -14.85 2.16
CA GLU A 71 8.23 -13.55 2.53
C GLU A 71 6.72 -13.65 2.78
N SER A 72 6.02 -14.43 1.95
CA SER A 72 4.58 -14.70 2.13
C SER A 72 4.26 -15.73 3.23
N GLY A 73 5.25 -16.30 3.91
CA GLY A 73 5.07 -17.14 5.11
C GLY A 73 5.25 -18.65 4.91
N TYR A 74 6.08 -19.07 3.97
CA TYR A 74 6.59 -20.45 3.92
C TYR A 74 7.68 -20.68 4.97
N GLU A 75 7.56 -21.76 5.73
CA GLU A 75 8.48 -22.15 6.78
C GLU A 75 8.71 -23.67 6.76
N ILE A 76 9.89 -24.12 7.21
CA ILE A 76 10.16 -25.54 7.44
C ILE A 76 10.17 -25.78 8.95
N TYR A 77 9.25 -26.61 9.43
CA TYR A 77 9.17 -27.03 10.83
C TYR A 77 10.11 -28.22 11.06
N THR A 78 10.93 -28.13 12.10
CA THR A 78 11.82 -29.21 12.57
C THR A 78 11.83 -29.27 14.09
N GLY A 79 12.35 -30.37 14.66
CA GLY A 79 12.58 -30.50 16.10
C GLY A 79 11.32 -30.29 16.95
N ILE A 80 11.45 -29.43 17.97
CA ILE A 80 10.38 -29.17 18.96
C ILE A 80 9.13 -28.56 18.30
N LYS A 81 9.29 -27.61 17.39
CA LYS A 81 8.18 -26.93 16.70
C LYS A 81 7.37 -27.91 15.85
N LEU A 82 8.07 -28.84 15.18
CA LEU A 82 7.43 -29.89 14.41
C LEU A 82 6.67 -30.88 15.31
N LYS A 83 7.27 -31.26 16.44
CA LYS A 83 6.62 -32.15 17.40
C LYS A 83 5.33 -31.53 17.94
N ASP A 84 5.38 -30.29 18.39
CA ASP A 84 4.21 -29.54 18.87
C ASP A 84 3.10 -29.44 17.81
N PHE A 85 3.46 -29.17 16.56
CA PHE A 85 2.51 -29.15 15.45
C PHE A 85 1.82 -30.50 15.23
N LYS A 86 2.58 -31.59 15.22
CA LYS A 86 2.04 -32.96 15.05
C LYS A 86 1.12 -33.36 16.20
N ASP A 87 1.54 -33.09 17.44
CA ASP A 87 0.78 -33.44 18.63
C ASP A 87 -0.59 -32.72 18.63
N LYS A 88 -0.60 -31.42 18.28
CA LYS A 88 -1.85 -30.64 18.17
C LYS A 88 -2.77 -31.08 17.03
N ILE A 89 -2.23 -31.52 15.89
CA ILE A 89 -3.03 -32.10 14.80
C ILE A 89 -3.66 -33.42 15.25
N ALA A 90 -2.88 -34.30 15.87
CA ALA A 90 -3.38 -35.58 16.36
C ALA A 90 -4.49 -35.38 17.39
N GLU A 91 -4.32 -34.45 18.34
CA GLU A 91 -5.35 -34.09 19.31
C GLU A 91 -6.62 -33.56 18.62
N PHE A 92 -6.46 -32.68 17.63
CA PHE A 92 -7.58 -32.11 16.87
C PHE A 92 -8.38 -33.19 16.12
N VAL A 93 -7.71 -34.09 15.40
CA VAL A 93 -8.34 -35.19 14.67
C VAL A 93 -9.05 -36.16 15.63
N ASN A 94 -8.41 -36.52 16.75
CA ASN A 94 -9.01 -37.42 17.74
C ASN A 94 -10.31 -36.84 18.34
N ARG A 95 -10.31 -35.55 18.70
CA ARG A 95 -11.50 -34.89 19.25
C ARG A 95 -12.68 -34.88 18.27
N ILE A 96 -12.42 -34.89 16.97
CA ILE A 96 -13.45 -34.94 15.93
C ILE A 96 -13.99 -36.36 15.78
N ASN A 97 -13.10 -37.35 15.72
CA ASN A 97 -13.47 -38.75 15.64
C ASN A 97 -14.25 -39.25 16.87
N GLU A 98 -13.99 -38.67 18.05
CA GLU A 98 -14.75 -38.94 19.28
C GLU A 98 -16.11 -38.21 19.34
N GLY A 99 -16.46 -37.42 18.32
CA GLY A 99 -17.71 -36.66 18.28
C GLY A 99 -17.79 -35.49 19.27
N ILE A 100 -16.67 -35.14 19.90
CA ILE A 100 -16.57 -34.07 20.91
C ILE A 100 -16.59 -32.69 20.24
N TYR A 101 -16.20 -32.62 18.96
CA TYR A 101 -16.27 -31.42 18.13
C TYR A 101 -17.01 -31.73 16.84
N VAL A 102 -18.09 -30.99 16.58
CA VAL A 102 -18.81 -31.05 15.29
C VAL A 102 -18.31 -29.87 14.45
N PRO A 103 -17.39 -30.11 13.49
CA PRO A 103 -16.91 -29.07 12.60
C PRO A 103 -18.04 -28.51 11.71
N ASP A 104 -17.96 -27.21 11.40
CA ASP A 104 -18.74 -26.65 10.28
C ASP A 104 -18.44 -27.44 8.99
N THR A 105 -19.39 -27.50 8.04
CA THR A 105 -19.28 -28.30 6.80
C THR A 105 -17.94 -28.16 6.07
N ASN A 106 -17.34 -26.97 6.10
CA ASN A 106 -16.07 -26.68 5.42
C ASN A 106 -14.82 -27.17 6.19
N VAL A 107 -14.94 -27.46 7.48
CA VAL A 107 -13.84 -28.01 8.30
C VAL A 107 -13.75 -29.53 8.12
N GLY A 108 -14.82 -30.21 7.70
CA GLY A 108 -14.81 -31.65 7.40
C GLY A 108 -13.76 -32.07 6.36
N ASN A 109 -13.61 -31.29 5.27
CA ASN A 109 -12.60 -31.54 4.24
C ASN A 109 -11.16 -31.34 4.78
N MET A 110 -10.97 -30.40 5.70
CA MET A 110 -9.67 -30.18 6.36
C MET A 110 -9.27 -31.41 7.20
N VAL A 111 -10.21 -31.94 7.99
CA VAL A 111 -9.97 -33.12 8.84
C VAL A 111 -9.59 -34.32 7.99
N GLN A 112 -10.33 -34.57 6.91
CA GLN A 112 -10.06 -35.69 6.01
C GLN A 112 -8.65 -35.60 5.40
N SER A 113 -8.20 -34.38 5.02
CA SER A 113 -6.84 -34.18 4.50
C SER A 113 -5.76 -34.51 5.55
N PHE A 114 -5.97 -34.12 6.81
CA PHE A 114 -5.03 -34.43 7.89
C PHE A 114 -5.07 -35.90 8.32
N GLU A 115 -6.23 -36.55 8.28
CA GLU A 115 -6.35 -37.99 8.53
C GLU A 115 -5.56 -38.82 7.52
N ASN A 116 -5.68 -38.48 6.25
CA ASN A 116 -4.92 -39.12 5.17
C ASN A 116 -3.41 -38.90 5.35
N GLU A 117 -3.01 -37.76 5.90
CA GLU A 117 -1.60 -37.40 6.11
C GLU A 117 -1.00 -37.91 7.42
N LEU A 118 -1.81 -38.26 8.43
CA LEU A 118 -1.37 -38.41 9.83
C LEU A 118 -0.21 -39.41 10.00
N ASP A 119 -0.28 -40.56 9.33
CA ASP A 119 0.78 -41.58 9.41
C ASP A 119 2.10 -41.08 8.79
N SER A 120 2.02 -40.39 7.65
CA SER A 120 3.19 -39.81 6.98
C SER A 120 3.78 -38.63 7.74
N LEU A 121 2.93 -37.78 8.33
CA LEU A 121 3.32 -36.67 9.19
C LEU A 121 4.06 -37.20 10.41
N SER A 122 3.55 -38.23 11.08
CA SER A 122 4.16 -38.77 12.30
C SER A 122 5.64 -39.16 12.11
N LYS A 123 5.99 -39.77 10.96
CA LYS A 123 7.32 -40.30 10.63
C LYS A 123 8.31 -39.27 10.08
N THR A 124 7.82 -38.12 9.60
CA THR A 124 8.67 -37.18 8.85
C THR A 124 9.52 -36.29 9.79
N PRO A 125 10.84 -36.13 9.57
CA PRO A 125 11.71 -35.32 10.44
C PRO A 125 11.65 -33.80 10.18
N GLN A 126 11.09 -33.38 9.05
CA GLN A 126 10.94 -31.97 8.64
C GLN A 126 9.66 -31.75 7.84
N LEU A 127 8.93 -30.67 8.10
CA LEU A 127 7.65 -30.40 7.42
C LEU A 127 7.64 -29.01 6.78
N ALA A 128 7.32 -28.97 5.49
CA ALA A 128 7.02 -27.74 4.78
C ALA A 128 5.63 -27.22 5.18
N VAL A 129 5.57 -26.01 5.73
CA VAL A 129 4.36 -25.38 6.24
C VAL A 129 4.15 -24.02 5.58
N PHE A 130 2.93 -23.76 5.14
CA PHE A 130 2.52 -22.53 4.46
C PHE A 130 1.52 -21.76 5.33
N THR A 131 1.60 -20.43 5.38
CA THR A 131 0.47 -19.62 5.84
C THR A 131 -0.57 -19.49 4.72
N TYR A 132 -1.72 -18.90 5.03
CA TYR A 132 -2.71 -18.60 3.98
C TYR A 132 -2.16 -17.70 2.87
N LYS A 133 -1.31 -16.71 3.21
CA LYS A 133 -0.69 -15.85 2.20
C LYS A 133 0.25 -16.63 1.28
N SER A 134 1.07 -17.54 1.80
CA SER A 134 1.95 -18.35 0.96
C SER A 134 1.19 -19.43 0.18
N PHE A 135 0.07 -19.96 0.71
CA PHE A 135 -0.87 -20.78 -0.06
C PHE A 135 -1.40 -20.02 -1.29
N LEU A 136 -1.93 -18.80 -1.08
CA LEU A 136 -2.42 -17.96 -2.18
C LEU A 136 -1.29 -17.63 -3.16
N ASN A 137 -0.09 -17.36 -2.64
CA ASN A 137 1.06 -17.04 -3.49
C ASN A 137 1.43 -18.21 -4.42
N VAL A 138 1.53 -19.43 -3.88
CA VAL A 138 1.76 -20.64 -4.69
C VAL A 138 0.65 -20.79 -5.74
N GLY A 139 -0.61 -20.58 -5.36
CA GLY A 139 -1.73 -20.58 -6.31
C GLY A 139 -1.63 -19.52 -7.41
N MET A 140 -1.10 -18.33 -7.10
CA MET A 140 -0.87 -17.29 -8.11
C MET A 140 0.29 -17.63 -9.06
N LEU A 141 1.31 -18.37 -8.59
CA LEU A 141 2.45 -18.83 -9.39
C LEU A 141 2.14 -20.07 -10.26
N LEU A 142 1.11 -20.85 -9.91
CA LEU A 142 0.77 -22.10 -10.62
C LEU A 142 0.02 -21.85 -11.94
N THR A 143 0.73 -21.87 -13.07
CA THR A 143 0.12 -21.65 -14.40
C THR A 143 -0.62 -22.85 -14.97
N GLY A 144 -0.23 -24.08 -14.60
CA GLY A 144 -0.75 -25.33 -15.17
C GLY A 144 -1.94 -25.96 -14.44
N SER A 145 -2.56 -25.27 -13.48
CA SER A 145 -3.69 -25.80 -12.68
C SER A 145 -4.95 -24.99 -12.94
N GLU A 146 -6.05 -25.68 -13.27
CA GLU A 146 -7.37 -25.06 -13.44
C GLU A 146 -7.88 -24.47 -12.11
N LYS A 147 -7.67 -25.18 -10.99
CA LYS A 147 -7.97 -24.69 -9.64
C LYS A 147 -7.21 -23.41 -9.31
N ALA A 148 -5.94 -23.36 -9.69
CA ALA A 148 -5.11 -22.16 -9.51
C ALA A 148 -5.61 -20.99 -10.38
N GLN A 149 -6.08 -21.27 -11.60
CA GLN A 149 -6.68 -20.25 -12.47
C GLN A 149 -7.98 -19.68 -11.87
N ILE A 150 -8.87 -20.55 -11.40
CA ILE A 150 -10.11 -20.14 -10.72
C ILE A 150 -9.79 -19.31 -9.49
N LEU A 151 -8.82 -19.75 -8.69
CA LEU A 151 -8.36 -19.03 -7.50
C LEU A 151 -7.87 -17.61 -7.86
N ARG A 152 -7.02 -17.47 -8.89
CA ARG A 152 -6.51 -16.15 -9.32
C ARG A 152 -7.63 -15.21 -9.73
N SER A 153 -8.60 -15.70 -10.51
CA SER A 153 -9.77 -14.91 -10.91
C SER A 153 -10.58 -14.46 -9.70
N ALA A 154 -10.90 -15.38 -8.78
CA ALA A 154 -11.63 -15.05 -7.56
C ALA A 154 -10.89 -14.03 -6.68
N ILE A 155 -9.57 -14.16 -6.51
CA ILE A 155 -8.76 -13.19 -5.77
C ILE A 155 -8.87 -11.79 -6.39
N LEU A 156 -8.72 -11.68 -7.72
CA LEU A 156 -8.79 -10.38 -8.39
C LEU A 156 -10.17 -9.73 -8.22
N ASP A 157 -11.24 -10.50 -8.39
CA ASP A 157 -12.61 -10.03 -8.24
C ASP A 157 -12.87 -9.55 -6.79
N ILE A 158 -12.49 -10.36 -5.80
CA ILE A 158 -12.65 -10.00 -4.37
C ILE A 158 -11.84 -8.76 -4.02
N VAL A 159 -10.60 -8.63 -4.48
CA VAL A 159 -9.76 -7.45 -4.21
C VAL A 159 -10.39 -6.19 -4.81
N ILE A 160 -10.93 -6.26 -6.03
CA ILE A 160 -11.63 -5.15 -6.68
C ILE A 160 -12.88 -4.78 -5.89
N ASP A 161 -13.68 -5.76 -5.49
CA ASP A 161 -14.91 -5.55 -4.72
C ASP A 161 -14.63 -4.92 -3.37
N VAL A 162 -13.62 -5.40 -2.64
CA VAL A 162 -13.21 -4.84 -1.35
C VAL A 162 -12.75 -3.39 -1.50
N LEU A 163 -11.95 -3.08 -2.52
CA LEU A 163 -11.54 -1.70 -2.80
C LEU A 163 -12.75 -0.81 -3.09
N ASN A 164 -13.68 -1.26 -3.94
CA ASN A 164 -14.88 -0.51 -4.27
C ASN A 164 -15.80 -0.29 -3.06
N GLN A 165 -16.01 -1.33 -2.24
CA GLN A 165 -16.83 -1.26 -1.03
C GLN A 165 -16.23 -0.30 0.01
N LYS A 166 -14.90 -0.37 0.25
CA LYS A 166 -14.24 0.47 1.26
C LYS A 166 -14.11 1.92 0.81
N ILE A 167 -13.84 2.17 -0.47
CA ILE A 167 -13.62 3.53 -1.01
C ILE A 167 -14.94 4.23 -1.36
N GLY A 168 -16.02 3.49 -1.66
CA GLY A 168 -17.32 4.07 -2.04
C GLY A 168 -17.31 4.76 -3.40
N GLY A 169 -16.43 4.32 -4.31
CA GLY A 169 -16.36 4.80 -5.71
C GLY A 169 -15.60 6.11 -5.95
N LYS A 170 -15.14 6.83 -4.90
CA LYS A 170 -14.35 8.07 -5.04
C LYS A 170 -12.85 7.86 -4.82
N THR A 171 -12.19 7.13 -5.72
CA THR A 171 -10.75 6.81 -5.61
C THR A 171 -9.83 8.03 -5.62
N LYS A 172 -10.22 9.11 -6.31
CA LYS A 172 -9.47 10.38 -6.39
C LYS A 172 -9.07 10.95 -5.03
N TYR A 173 -9.91 10.79 -4.01
CA TYR A 173 -9.75 11.41 -2.70
C TYR A 173 -9.47 10.40 -1.59
N ILE A 174 -8.95 9.21 -1.92
CA ILE A 174 -8.63 8.18 -0.93
C ILE A 174 -7.65 8.68 0.15
N ASN A 175 -6.74 9.58 -0.21
CA ASN A 175 -5.81 10.25 0.69
C ASN A 175 -6.52 10.94 1.87
N GLN A 176 -7.77 11.39 1.70
CA GLN A 176 -8.50 12.11 2.74
C GLN A 176 -9.02 11.22 3.87
N ARG A 177 -8.96 9.89 3.67
CA ARG A 177 -9.41 8.91 4.65
C ARG A 177 -8.39 8.67 5.77
N GLU A 178 -7.14 9.01 5.51
CA GLU A 178 -6.04 8.93 6.46
C GLU A 178 -6.13 10.00 7.54
N GLU A 179 -5.87 9.64 8.79
CA GLU A 179 -5.91 10.54 9.96
C GLU A 179 -5.11 11.83 9.81
N GLU A 180 -3.84 11.73 9.39
CA GLU A 180 -2.91 12.85 9.24
C GLU A 180 -3.22 13.78 8.05
N PHE A 181 -4.17 13.43 7.18
CA PHE A 181 -4.49 14.25 6.02
C PHE A 181 -4.89 15.67 6.40
N LEU A 182 -5.75 15.83 7.40
CA LEU A 182 -6.29 17.11 7.78
C LEU A 182 -5.24 18.04 8.42
N PRO A 183 -4.43 17.60 9.40
CA PRO A 183 -3.27 18.35 9.87
C PRO A 183 -2.32 18.80 8.75
N SER A 184 -1.93 17.90 7.83
CA SER A 184 -1.02 18.24 6.73
C SER A 184 -1.66 19.19 5.73
N ALA A 185 -2.96 19.06 5.45
CA ALA A 185 -3.69 19.98 4.58
C ALA A 185 -3.81 21.40 5.17
N ILE A 186 -4.05 21.53 6.48
CA ILE A 186 -4.07 22.84 7.16
C ILE A 186 -2.68 23.48 7.11
N ARG A 187 -1.64 22.68 7.40
CA ARG A 187 -0.26 23.14 7.36
C ARG A 187 0.14 23.62 5.97
N GLU A 188 -0.17 22.84 4.94
CA GLU A 188 0.06 23.19 3.55
C GLU A 188 -0.67 24.48 3.17
N TYR A 189 -1.94 24.64 3.56
CA TYR A 189 -2.69 25.86 3.30
C TYR A 189 -2.00 27.11 3.87
N ASN A 190 -1.53 27.05 5.12
CA ASN A 190 -0.84 28.15 5.78
C ASN A 190 0.50 28.48 5.08
N TYR A 191 1.34 27.48 4.82
CA TYR A 191 2.63 27.72 4.15
C TYR A 191 2.47 28.14 2.70
N ARG A 192 1.40 27.72 2.02
CA ARG A 192 1.05 28.24 0.70
C ARG A 192 0.74 29.73 0.77
N GLN A 193 -0.03 30.18 1.75
CA GLN A 193 -0.29 31.61 1.93
C GLN A 193 0.99 32.40 2.20
N GLU A 194 1.84 31.91 3.11
CA GLU A 194 3.15 32.52 3.39
C GLU A 194 4.01 32.62 2.15
N PHE A 195 4.05 31.56 1.34
CA PHE A 195 4.78 31.53 0.08
C PHE A 195 4.24 32.54 -0.91
N THR A 196 2.92 32.58 -1.16
CA THR A 196 2.34 33.57 -2.08
C THR A 196 2.62 34.99 -1.62
N ASN A 197 2.54 35.25 -0.31
CA ASN A 197 2.88 36.55 0.27
C ASN A 197 4.36 36.88 0.03
N ALA A 198 5.28 35.94 0.28
CA ALA A 198 6.70 36.13 0.01
C ALA A 198 6.97 36.44 -1.47
N LEU A 199 6.28 35.78 -2.40
CA LEU A 199 6.39 36.10 -3.83
C LEU A 199 5.88 37.51 -4.15
N ASP A 200 4.90 38.04 -3.42
CA ASP A 200 4.39 39.41 -3.57
C ASP A 200 5.32 40.47 -2.99
N TYR A 201 5.88 40.21 -1.82
CA TYR A 201 6.78 41.13 -1.16
C TYR A 201 8.15 41.18 -1.83
N TYR A 202 8.74 40.04 -2.20
CA TYR A 202 10.14 39.96 -2.59
C TYR A 202 10.40 39.93 -4.09
N ILE A 203 9.39 39.65 -4.93
CA ILE A 203 9.53 39.60 -6.39
C ILE A 203 8.77 40.75 -7.03
N THR A 204 9.35 41.34 -8.08
CA THR A 204 8.68 42.33 -8.92
C THR A 204 7.36 41.81 -9.47
N GLU A 205 6.40 42.69 -9.70
CA GLU A 205 5.07 42.30 -10.20
C GLU A 205 5.18 41.55 -11.53
N ASN A 206 4.65 40.32 -11.55
CA ASN A 206 4.68 39.46 -12.72
C ASN A 206 3.53 38.44 -12.64
N LYS A 207 2.69 38.36 -13.66
CA LYS A 207 1.51 37.48 -13.71
C LYS A 207 1.85 35.98 -13.67
N PHE A 208 3.08 35.61 -14.04
CA PHE A 208 3.50 34.22 -14.17
C PHE A 208 4.29 33.70 -12.96
N LYS A 209 4.66 34.55 -12.00
CA LYS A 209 5.57 34.17 -10.90
C LYS A 209 5.06 32.98 -10.07
N TYR A 210 3.76 32.96 -9.76
CA TYR A 210 3.16 31.87 -8.99
C TYR A 210 3.22 30.55 -9.75
N ALA A 211 2.73 30.53 -10.99
CA ALA A 211 2.69 29.32 -11.80
C ALA A 211 4.10 28.76 -12.03
N GLN A 212 5.08 29.60 -12.36
CA GLN A 212 6.44 29.14 -12.65
C GLN A 212 7.18 28.63 -11.41
N LEU A 213 7.07 29.32 -10.27
CA LEU A 213 7.75 28.91 -9.05
C LEU A 213 7.06 27.72 -8.37
N THR A 214 5.73 27.63 -8.42
CA THR A 214 5.03 26.40 -8.02
C THR A 214 5.42 25.23 -8.92
N ASP A 215 5.46 25.39 -10.25
CA ASP A 215 5.86 24.31 -11.15
C ASP A 215 7.30 23.85 -10.93
N LYS A 216 8.19 24.75 -10.49
CA LYS A 216 9.56 24.40 -10.08
C LYS A 216 9.57 23.44 -8.88
N ILE A 217 8.76 23.71 -7.86
CA ILE A 217 8.57 22.80 -6.71
C ILE A 217 8.05 21.44 -7.17
N TYR A 218 7.02 21.42 -8.02
CA TYR A 218 6.43 20.18 -8.52
C TYR A 218 7.44 19.36 -9.34
N LYS A 219 8.17 20.01 -10.26
CA LYS A 219 9.20 19.33 -11.05
C LYS A 219 10.33 18.78 -10.18
N SER A 220 10.70 19.50 -9.12
CA SER A 220 11.69 19.00 -8.16
C SER A 220 11.24 17.72 -7.49
N ILE A 221 10.01 17.72 -6.97
CA ILE A 221 9.48 16.59 -6.21
C ILE A 221 9.13 15.42 -7.13
N PHE A 222 8.38 15.64 -8.21
CA PHE A 222 7.72 14.59 -8.99
C PHE A 222 8.28 14.35 -10.39
N LYS A 223 9.28 15.12 -10.85
CA LYS A 223 9.72 15.12 -12.28
C LYS A 223 8.61 15.51 -13.29
N GLU A 224 7.43 15.89 -12.80
CA GLU A 224 6.26 16.33 -13.56
C GLU A 224 5.68 17.62 -12.99
N ASN A 225 4.86 18.30 -13.78
CA ASN A 225 4.19 19.54 -13.36
C ASN A 225 2.71 19.29 -12.97
N ALA A 226 2.06 20.33 -12.43
CA ALA A 226 0.69 20.23 -11.97
C ALA A 226 -0.34 19.94 -13.08
N LYS A 227 -0.04 20.24 -14.35
CA LYS A 227 -0.93 19.94 -15.49
C LYS A 227 -0.86 18.46 -15.85
N GLU A 228 0.34 17.89 -15.88
CA GLU A 228 0.55 16.45 -16.12
C GLU A 228 -0.16 15.62 -15.04
N TYR A 229 0.04 15.99 -13.77
CA TYR A 229 -0.63 15.33 -12.64
C TYR A 229 -2.17 15.36 -12.73
N ARG A 230 -2.76 16.51 -13.14
CA ARG A 230 -4.21 16.60 -13.38
C ARG A 230 -4.70 15.65 -14.45
N GLN A 231 -3.93 15.46 -15.52
CA GLN A 231 -4.30 14.56 -16.61
C GLN A 231 -4.31 13.11 -16.15
N ILE A 232 -3.30 12.71 -15.37
CA ILE A 232 -3.18 11.35 -14.81
C ILE A 232 -4.41 11.02 -13.96
N LEU A 233 -4.81 11.92 -13.05
CA LEU A 233 -5.98 11.72 -12.18
C LEU A 233 -7.32 12.15 -12.80
N LYS A 234 -7.34 12.55 -14.08
CA LYS A 234 -8.54 13.02 -14.78
C LYS A 234 -9.31 14.09 -13.98
N LEU A 235 -8.57 15.09 -13.50
CA LEU A 235 -9.12 16.21 -12.74
C LEU A 235 -9.68 17.29 -13.67
N SER A 236 -10.84 17.81 -13.34
CA SER A 236 -11.43 18.99 -13.97
C SER A 236 -10.67 20.27 -13.59
N THR A 237 -10.95 21.36 -14.30
CA THR A 237 -10.30 22.67 -14.06
C THR A 237 -10.64 23.29 -12.71
N LYS A 238 -11.77 22.89 -12.11
CA LYS A 238 -12.21 23.38 -10.78
C LYS A 238 -11.67 22.53 -9.63
N GLU A 239 -11.20 21.32 -9.90
CA GLU A 239 -10.66 20.42 -8.88
C GLU A 239 -9.25 20.87 -8.46
N SER A 240 -9.04 20.90 -7.14
CA SER A 240 -7.72 21.14 -6.55
C SER A 240 -6.85 19.90 -6.67
N VAL A 241 -5.64 20.10 -7.19
CA VAL A 241 -4.59 19.06 -7.22
C VAL A 241 -4.13 18.71 -5.82
N ARG A 242 -3.96 19.69 -4.94
CA ARG A 242 -3.42 19.45 -3.59
C ARG A 242 -4.39 18.61 -2.75
N SER A 243 -5.69 18.76 -2.98
CA SER A 243 -6.70 17.98 -2.28
C SER A 243 -6.64 16.47 -2.59
N THR A 244 -5.95 16.06 -3.66
CA THR A 244 -5.71 14.64 -4.00
C THR A 244 -4.32 14.15 -3.58
N MET A 245 -3.47 15.00 -3.00
CA MET A 245 -2.12 14.60 -2.57
C MET A 245 -2.16 13.96 -1.17
N TYR A 246 -1.31 12.95 -0.96
CA TYR A 246 -1.13 12.32 0.35
C TYR A 246 -0.47 13.26 1.36
N SER A 247 -0.68 13.01 2.66
CA SER A 247 -0.20 13.86 3.76
C SER A 247 1.30 14.12 3.67
N GLU A 248 2.10 13.08 3.40
CA GLU A 248 3.56 13.18 3.30
C GLU A 248 4.01 14.09 2.15
N ILE A 249 3.18 14.19 1.11
CA ILE A 249 3.43 14.98 -0.08
C ILE A 249 3.07 16.44 0.15
N LEU A 250 1.96 16.69 0.85
CA LEU A 250 1.57 18.02 1.30
C LEU A 250 2.62 18.62 2.24
N ASP A 251 3.13 17.83 3.20
CA ASP A 251 4.18 18.26 4.11
C ASP A 251 5.50 18.57 3.39
N LEU A 252 5.89 17.75 2.40
CA LEU A 252 7.09 18.03 1.61
C LEU A 252 6.95 19.32 0.82
N ILE A 253 5.81 19.51 0.15
CA ILE A 253 5.49 20.73 -0.58
C ILE A 253 5.55 21.95 0.33
N ALA A 254 4.93 21.87 1.51
CA ALA A 254 4.97 22.92 2.52
C ALA A 254 6.41 23.26 2.95
N GLY A 255 7.26 22.24 3.09
CA GLY A 255 8.69 22.40 3.38
C GLY A 255 9.43 23.20 2.30
N TYR A 256 9.21 22.90 1.02
CA TYR A 256 9.78 23.67 -0.10
C TYR A 256 9.27 25.12 -0.09
N GLU A 257 7.97 25.31 0.10
CA GLU A 257 7.33 26.63 0.08
C GLU A 257 7.85 27.52 1.21
N ASN A 258 7.91 27.01 2.43
CA ASN A 258 8.47 27.73 3.57
C ASN A 258 9.97 28.00 3.40
N GLY A 259 10.75 26.97 3.06
CA GLY A 259 12.20 27.08 2.91
C GLY A 259 12.61 28.09 1.84
N PHE A 260 11.98 28.04 0.67
CA PHE A 260 12.28 28.99 -0.41
C PHE A 260 11.81 30.41 -0.07
N SER A 261 10.67 30.57 0.62
CA SER A 261 10.20 31.89 1.08
C SER A 261 11.22 32.58 1.99
N LYS A 262 11.83 31.81 2.91
CA LYS A 262 12.90 32.32 3.77
C LYS A 262 14.14 32.70 2.96
N TYR A 263 14.49 31.90 1.96
CA TYR A 263 15.64 32.15 1.09
C TYR A 263 15.46 33.41 0.23
N LEU A 264 14.24 33.61 -0.32
CA LEU A 264 13.85 34.84 -1.02
C LEU A 264 13.98 36.07 -0.12
N LYS A 265 13.50 35.99 1.13
CA LYS A 265 13.60 37.08 2.10
C LYS A 265 15.07 37.49 2.32
N THR A 266 15.93 36.52 2.58
CA THR A 266 17.37 36.78 2.82
C THR A 266 18.03 37.44 1.62
N GLU A 267 17.71 36.98 0.40
CA GLU A 267 18.29 37.56 -0.80
C GLU A 267 17.75 38.98 -1.09
N PHE A 268 16.47 39.22 -0.83
CA PHE A 268 15.87 40.55 -0.91
C PHE A 268 16.54 41.53 0.06
N GLU A 269 16.74 41.13 1.32
CA GLU A 269 17.42 41.93 2.34
C GLU A 269 18.87 42.24 1.94
N ARG A 270 19.56 41.27 1.32
CA ARG A 270 20.94 41.45 0.82
C ARG A 270 21.04 42.43 -0.35
N LEU A 271 20.09 42.37 -1.29
CA LEU A 271 20.08 43.23 -2.48
C LEU A 271 19.50 44.62 -2.21
N GLY A 272 18.66 44.78 -1.19
CA GLY A 272 17.94 46.02 -0.88
C GLY A 272 16.86 46.39 -1.91
N ARG A 273 16.46 45.44 -2.78
CA ARG A 273 15.42 45.63 -3.80
C ARG A 273 14.69 44.32 -4.10
N LYS A 274 13.52 44.42 -4.73
CA LYS A 274 12.78 43.25 -5.24
C LYS A 274 13.60 42.52 -6.32
N LEU A 275 13.46 41.20 -6.35
CA LEU A 275 14.05 40.34 -7.36
C LEU A 275 13.17 40.32 -8.62
N GLY A 276 13.79 40.30 -9.79
CA GLY A 276 13.11 39.91 -11.02
C GLY A 276 12.72 38.44 -11.00
N LEU A 277 11.75 38.04 -11.82
CA LEU A 277 11.33 36.63 -11.91
C LEU A 277 12.50 35.71 -12.31
N SER A 278 13.34 36.12 -13.26
CA SER A 278 14.52 35.35 -13.67
C SER A 278 15.54 35.19 -12.54
N GLU A 279 15.72 36.22 -11.71
CA GLU A 279 16.59 36.18 -10.52
C GLU A 279 16.03 35.21 -9.49
N ALA A 280 14.72 35.24 -9.24
CA ALA A 280 14.05 34.30 -8.33
C ALA A 280 14.13 32.84 -8.82
N ILE A 281 14.05 32.60 -10.14
CA ILE A 281 14.21 31.26 -10.72
C ILE A 281 15.64 30.74 -10.55
N LEU A 282 16.64 31.61 -10.76
CA LEU A 282 18.03 31.27 -10.51
C LEU A 282 18.25 30.98 -9.02
N LEU A 283 17.67 31.82 -8.15
CA LEU A 283 17.73 31.64 -6.70
C LEU A 283 17.09 30.31 -6.27
N PHE A 284 15.98 29.90 -6.87
CA PHE A 284 15.36 28.59 -6.61
C PHE A 284 16.30 27.44 -6.98
N THR A 285 16.99 27.56 -8.11
CA THR A 285 17.96 26.56 -8.56
C THR A 285 19.11 26.43 -7.56
N ASN A 286 19.61 27.56 -7.04
CA ASN A 286 20.62 27.56 -5.99
C ASN A 286 20.09 26.96 -4.67
N TYR A 287 18.87 27.30 -4.29
CA TYR A 287 18.20 26.72 -3.11
C TYR A 287 18.10 25.19 -3.22
N GLU A 288 17.71 24.67 -4.38
CA GLU A 288 17.67 23.22 -4.61
C GLU A 288 19.05 22.58 -4.48
N GLN A 289 20.09 23.19 -5.05
CA GLN A 289 21.45 22.65 -4.99
C GLN A 289 21.97 22.56 -3.55
N ILE A 290 21.78 23.61 -2.75
CA ILE A 290 22.27 23.61 -1.35
C ILE A 290 21.46 22.69 -0.44
N THR A 291 20.20 22.41 -0.79
CA THR A 291 19.32 21.53 -0.01
C THR A 291 19.27 20.10 -0.55
N GLU A 292 19.97 19.83 -1.66
CA GLU A 292 19.86 18.59 -2.42
C GLU A 292 20.10 17.34 -1.56
N ALA A 293 21.21 17.31 -0.82
CA ALA A 293 21.57 16.17 0.01
C ALA A 293 20.50 15.84 1.07
N THR A 294 19.83 16.86 1.61
CA THR A 294 18.75 16.71 2.58
C THR A 294 17.43 16.30 1.91
N LEU A 295 17.17 16.79 0.69
CA LEU A 295 15.89 16.60 0.01
C LEU A 295 15.84 15.34 -0.86
N ILE A 296 16.96 14.75 -1.28
CA ILE A 296 16.97 13.52 -2.08
C ILE A 296 16.14 12.39 -1.41
N PRO A 297 16.39 12.00 -0.14
CA PRO A 297 15.65 10.91 0.48
C PRO A 297 14.14 11.20 0.59
N LEU A 298 13.78 12.47 0.86
CA LEU A 298 12.39 12.90 0.96
C LEU A 298 11.69 12.89 -0.40
N ARG A 299 12.38 13.31 -1.46
CA ARG A 299 11.88 13.26 -2.84
C ARG A 299 11.69 11.81 -3.30
N GLU A 300 12.66 10.94 -3.05
CA GLU A 300 12.56 9.52 -3.42
C GLU A 300 11.41 8.83 -2.69
N LYS A 301 11.26 9.08 -1.39
CA LYS A 301 10.10 8.62 -0.62
C LYS A 301 8.80 9.15 -1.21
N ALA A 302 8.71 10.45 -1.48
CA ALA A 302 7.52 11.06 -2.05
C ALA A 302 7.15 10.45 -3.42
N ARG A 303 8.13 10.23 -4.29
CA ARG A 303 7.94 9.61 -5.61
C ARG A 303 7.46 8.18 -5.49
N SER A 304 8.06 7.39 -4.60
CA SER A 304 7.67 5.99 -4.39
C SER A 304 6.27 5.88 -3.81
N LEU A 305 5.93 6.68 -2.79
CA LEU A 305 4.59 6.71 -2.22
C LEU A 305 3.54 7.12 -3.26
N MET A 306 3.78 8.19 -4.01
CA MET A 306 2.86 8.65 -5.04
C MET A 306 2.66 7.60 -6.12
N ALA A 307 3.74 7.09 -6.71
CA ALA A 307 3.66 6.13 -7.81
C ALA A 307 2.97 4.82 -7.39
N SER A 308 3.30 4.31 -6.20
CA SER A 308 2.79 3.02 -5.73
C SER A 308 1.33 3.13 -5.26
N ARG A 309 1.00 4.16 -4.47
CA ARG A 309 -0.36 4.35 -3.95
C ARG A 309 -1.34 4.79 -5.03
N ASP A 310 -0.96 5.67 -5.96
CA ASP A 310 -1.85 6.07 -7.06
C ASP A 310 -2.11 4.89 -8.01
N LEU A 311 -1.11 4.06 -8.28
CA LEU A 311 -1.32 2.83 -9.06
C LEU A 311 -2.26 1.85 -8.34
N ALA A 312 -2.02 1.58 -7.05
CA ALA A 312 -2.78 0.59 -6.30
C ALA A 312 -4.23 1.01 -6.01
N PHE A 313 -4.45 2.28 -5.64
CA PHE A 313 -5.75 2.76 -5.15
C PHE A 313 -6.55 3.56 -6.17
N ARG A 314 -5.90 4.12 -7.20
CA ARG A 314 -6.54 4.98 -8.21
C ARG A 314 -6.47 4.42 -9.62
N ASP A 315 -5.80 3.28 -9.83
CA ASP A 315 -5.45 2.73 -11.16
C ASP A 315 -4.79 3.81 -12.04
N ALA A 316 -3.92 4.63 -11.44
CA ALA A 316 -3.29 5.78 -12.08
C ALA A 316 -1.76 5.61 -12.13
N LEU A 317 -1.23 5.42 -13.34
CA LEU A 317 0.20 5.26 -13.57
C LEU A 317 0.86 6.62 -13.88
N HIS A 318 1.91 6.93 -13.13
CA HIS A 318 2.80 8.05 -13.37
C HIS A 318 3.99 7.58 -14.21
N GLU A 319 3.95 7.77 -15.54
CA GLU A 319 5.01 7.27 -16.43
C GLU A 319 6.41 7.76 -16.04
N LYS A 320 6.53 9.01 -15.56
CA LYS A 320 7.82 9.57 -15.12
C LYS A 320 8.30 9.05 -13.77
N LEU A 321 7.41 8.43 -13.00
CA LEU A 321 7.71 7.85 -11.69
C LEU A 321 7.62 6.32 -11.70
N LYS A 322 7.50 5.69 -12.88
CA LYS A 322 7.35 4.24 -13.02
C LYS A 322 8.47 3.46 -12.35
N GLU A 323 9.70 3.97 -12.39
CA GLU A 323 10.87 3.38 -11.73
C GLU A 323 10.81 3.40 -10.19
N TYR A 324 9.90 4.19 -9.60
CA TYR A 324 9.71 4.30 -8.15
C TYR A 324 8.54 3.46 -7.63
N VAL A 325 7.80 2.78 -8.52
CA VAL A 325 6.69 1.90 -8.13
C VAL A 325 7.24 0.72 -7.35
N ASN A 326 6.78 0.56 -6.12
CA ASN A 326 7.08 -0.54 -5.20
C ASN A 326 5.78 -1.11 -4.63
N GLU A 327 5.88 -2.18 -3.83
CA GLU A 327 4.72 -2.74 -3.15
C GLU A 327 4.14 -1.77 -2.12
N VAL A 328 2.82 -1.73 -2.06
CA VAL A 328 2.09 -1.02 -1.01
C VAL A 328 2.10 -1.87 0.24
N SER A 329 2.53 -1.28 1.35
CA SER A 329 2.62 -1.98 2.63
C SER A 329 1.24 -2.32 3.20
N SER A 330 1.17 -3.33 4.07
CA SER A 330 -0.06 -3.61 4.81
C SER A 330 -0.52 -2.42 5.67
N ASP A 331 0.41 -1.63 6.19
CA ASP A 331 0.11 -0.43 6.97
C ASP A 331 -0.56 0.63 6.10
N ASP A 332 -0.12 0.83 4.86
CA ASP A 332 -0.78 1.75 3.93
C ASP A 332 -2.20 1.27 3.58
N TYR A 333 -2.40 -0.03 3.38
CA TYR A 333 -3.76 -0.58 3.19
C TYR A 333 -4.64 -0.31 4.41
N ASP A 334 -4.15 -0.54 5.63
CA ASP A 334 -4.90 -0.25 6.86
C ASP A 334 -5.17 1.25 7.03
N LYS A 335 -4.18 2.10 6.72
CA LYS A 335 -4.27 3.56 6.75
C LYS A 335 -5.42 4.11 5.90
N PHE A 336 -5.62 3.55 4.69
CA PHE A 336 -6.60 4.06 3.72
C PHE A 336 -7.92 3.28 3.68
N LEU A 337 -7.92 2.01 4.06
CA LEU A 337 -9.09 1.12 3.94
C LEU A 337 -9.49 0.45 5.26
N GLY A 338 -8.65 0.51 6.29
CA GLY A 338 -8.87 -0.10 7.60
C GLY A 338 -9.89 0.65 8.45
N ASP A 339 -10.06 0.18 9.69
CA ASP A 339 -11.12 0.61 10.60
C ASP A 339 -10.99 2.08 11.05
N ARG A 340 -9.75 2.59 11.09
CA ARG A 340 -9.47 4.01 11.38
C ARG A 340 -9.65 4.91 10.16
N SER A 341 -9.70 4.32 8.96
CA SER A 341 -9.96 5.10 7.75
C SER A 341 -11.43 5.50 7.72
N MET A 342 -11.68 6.78 7.46
CA MET A 342 -13.01 7.35 7.61
C MET A 342 -13.21 8.48 6.62
N ASP A 343 -14.45 8.66 6.15
CA ASP A 343 -14.78 9.77 5.28
C ASP A 343 -14.42 11.12 5.95
N LEU A 344 -13.87 12.05 5.15
CA LEU A 344 -13.43 13.35 5.63
C LEU A 344 -14.59 14.13 6.28
N GLU A 345 -15.81 14.04 5.74
CA GLU A 345 -16.98 14.71 6.29
C GLU A 345 -17.27 14.22 7.72
N LYS A 346 -17.22 12.90 7.92
CA LYS A 346 -17.42 12.28 9.22
C LYS A 346 -16.31 12.70 10.21
N ARG A 347 -15.06 12.72 9.77
CA ARG A 347 -13.94 13.17 10.61
C ARG A 347 -14.06 14.65 11.00
N LEU A 348 -14.50 15.51 10.08
CA LEU A 348 -14.72 16.93 10.36
C LEU A 348 -15.84 17.12 11.38
N GLU A 349 -16.93 16.35 11.30
CA GLU A 349 -18.03 16.44 12.26
C GLU A 349 -17.58 15.98 13.66
N GLU A 350 -16.82 14.88 13.76
CA GLU A 350 -16.27 14.40 15.04
C GLU A 350 -15.31 15.41 15.70
N ASN A 351 -14.58 16.19 14.89
CA ASN A 351 -13.58 17.16 15.37
C ASN A 351 -14.08 18.62 15.36
N LYS A 352 -15.35 18.86 15.02
CA LYS A 352 -15.93 20.19 14.84
C LYS A 352 -15.76 21.11 16.05
N GLU A 353 -15.95 20.58 17.25
CA GLU A 353 -15.79 21.32 18.50
C GLU A 353 -14.32 21.65 18.81
N VAL A 354 -13.38 20.84 18.35
CA VAL A 354 -11.94 21.16 18.41
C VAL A 354 -11.65 22.35 17.48
N PHE A 355 -12.18 22.33 16.26
CA PHE A 355 -11.97 23.41 15.30
C PHE A 355 -12.59 24.74 15.72
N LYS A 356 -13.80 24.73 16.30
CA LYS A 356 -14.41 25.95 16.86
C LYS A 356 -13.52 26.59 17.91
N ARG A 357 -12.98 25.79 18.84
CA ARG A 357 -12.07 26.28 19.90
C ARG A 357 -10.76 26.85 19.37
N LEU A 358 -10.26 26.34 18.24
CA LEU A 358 -9.05 26.86 17.60
C LEU A 358 -9.30 28.16 16.80
N LYS A 359 -10.51 28.37 16.31
CA LYS A 359 -10.92 29.61 15.61
C LYS A 359 -11.11 30.79 16.57
N ASP A 360 -11.50 30.51 17.80
CA ASP A 360 -11.76 31.51 18.85
C ASP A 360 -10.48 31.91 19.63
N ARG A 361 -9.31 31.41 19.22
CA ARG A 361 -7.98 31.83 19.68
C ARG A 361 -7.28 32.61 18.57
#